data_AF-A0A0R3TVP7-F1
#
_entry.id   AF-A0A0R3TVP7-F1
#
_cell.length_a   1.000
_cell.length_b   1.000
_cell.length_c   1.000
_cell.angle_alpha   90.00
_cell.angle_beta   90.00
_cell.angle_gamma   90.00
#
_symmetry.space_group_name_H-M   'P 1'
#
loop_
_entity.id
_entity.type
_entity.pdbx_description
1 polymer ?
#
loop_
_entity_poly.entity_id
_entity_poly.type
_entity_poly.pdbx_seq_one_letter_code
_entity_poly.pdbx_strand_id
1 'polypeptide(L)'
;MSSTKLDDAIIEMQKKLYKEECMKEARIKRGGKFYPFSIEPLPTERERLIKKMTDEERALRKQWLEDQKLSPREPVHVPEFTRKNIFRRAHSKFFDGIAGVFRPILGPKYTGYLRKGLPIFLYPYITLCMLWYNVKYNPRTWETGFKGIRIEKLHRPVTWPGTPDFPHSPLLERKFHDEEFSDRKIFLGDKLVTSSH
;
A
#
# COMPACT_ATOMS: atom_id res chain seq x y z
N MET A 1 34.95 -30.38 -34.60
CA MET A 1 34.29 -30.65 -33.29
C MET A 1 34.03 -32.14 -33.21
N SER A 2 34.35 -32.80 -32.09
CA SER A 2 34.06 -34.23 -31.92
C SER A 2 32.53 -34.45 -31.86
N SER A 3 32.02 -35.47 -32.56
CA SER A 3 30.58 -35.81 -32.61
C SER A 3 29.93 -35.85 -31.23
N THR A 4 30.66 -36.39 -30.25
CA THR A 4 30.26 -36.49 -28.83
C THR A 4 29.86 -35.16 -28.19
N LYS A 5 30.55 -34.05 -28.50
CA LYS A 5 30.23 -32.73 -27.94
C LYS A 5 28.94 -32.14 -28.52
N LEU A 6 28.62 -32.50 -29.76
CA LEU A 6 27.41 -32.07 -30.44
C LEU A 6 26.20 -32.83 -29.87
N ASP A 7 26.36 -34.13 -29.59
CA ASP A 7 25.34 -34.97 -28.97
C ASP A 7 25.01 -34.51 -27.53
N ASP A 8 26.02 -34.17 -26.73
CA ASP A 8 25.84 -33.64 -25.37
C ASP A 8 25.06 -32.31 -25.37
N ALA A 9 25.37 -31.42 -26.31
CA ALA A 9 24.67 -30.14 -26.47
C ALA A 9 23.20 -30.35 -26.86
N ILE A 10 22.92 -31.32 -27.74
CA ILE A 10 21.54 -31.69 -28.13
C ILE A 10 20.76 -32.20 -26.91
N ILE A 11 21.37 -33.06 -26.09
CA ILE A 11 20.73 -33.59 -24.87
C ILE A 11 20.42 -32.46 -23.88
N GLU A 12 21.34 -31.51 -23.68
CA GLU A 12 21.11 -30.37 -22.80
C GLU A 12 19.97 -29.48 -23.32
N MET A 13 19.92 -29.24 -24.63
CA MET A 13 18.83 -28.50 -25.28
C MET A 13 17.49 -29.21 -25.10
N GLN A 14 17.43 -30.53 -25.29
CA GLN A 14 16.21 -31.33 -25.04
C GLN A 14 15.75 -31.24 -23.59
N LYS A 15 16.67 -31.33 -22.62
CA LYS A 15 16.36 -31.17 -21.19
C LYS A 15 15.80 -29.78 -20.87
N LYS A 16 16.36 -28.72 -21.48
CA LYS A 16 15.86 -27.34 -21.33
C LYS A 16 14.44 -27.20 -21.87
N LEU A 17 14.20 -27.68 -23.09
CA LEU A 17 12.87 -27.64 -23.71
C LEU A 17 11.84 -28.42 -22.89
N TYR A 18 12.17 -29.64 -22.45
CA TYR A 18 11.29 -30.45 -21.62
C TYR A 18 10.94 -29.76 -20.28
N LYS A 19 11.93 -29.13 -19.63
CA LYS A 19 11.72 -28.37 -18.40
C LYS A 19 10.79 -27.17 -18.64
N GLU A 20 10.96 -26.46 -19.74
CA GLU A 20 10.09 -25.34 -20.11
C GLU A 20 8.65 -25.79 -20.38
N GLU A 21 8.45 -26.92 -21.06
CA GLU A 21 7.14 -27.52 -21.28
C GLU A 21 6.47 -27.89 -19.96
N CYS A 22 7.17 -28.59 -19.06
CA CYS A 22 6.66 -28.93 -17.73
C CYS A 22 6.25 -27.68 -16.94
N MET A 23 7.07 -26.62 -17.00
CA MET A 23 6.77 -25.34 -16.34
C MET A 23 5.55 -24.63 -16.96
N LYS A 24 5.40 -24.67 -18.29
CA LYS A 24 4.22 -24.15 -18.99
C LYS A 24 2.97 -24.92 -18.57
N GLU A 25 3.02 -26.25 -18.57
CA GLU A 25 1.88 -27.07 -18.17
C GLU A 25 1.46 -26.79 -16.72
N ALA A 26 2.42 -26.72 -15.79
CA ALA A 26 2.13 -26.44 -14.38
C ALA A 26 1.45 -25.08 -14.19
N ARG A 27 1.90 -24.05 -14.92
CA ARG A 27 1.29 -22.71 -14.91
C ARG A 27 -0.14 -22.73 -15.47
N ILE A 28 -0.36 -23.46 -16.56
CA ILE A 28 -1.67 -23.51 -17.22
C ILE A 28 -2.67 -24.30 -16.36
N LYS A 29 -2.28 -25.47 -15.84
CA LYS A 29 -3.14 -26.34 -15.03
C LYS A 29 -3.47 -25.75 -13.66
N ARG A 30 -2.68 -24.79 -13.14
CA ARG A 30 -2.86 -24.13 -11.84
C ARG A 30 -3.11 -25.11 -10.68
N GLY A 31 -2.41 -26.24 -10.67
CA GLY A 31 -2.54 -27.30 -9.66
C GLY A 31 -3.66 -28.31 -9.90
N GLY A 32 -4.42 -28.19 -10.99
CA GLY A 32 -5.40 -29.20 -11.44
C GLY A 32 -4.78 -30.35 -12.23
N LYS A 33 -5.53 -31.45 -12.36
CA LYS A 33 -5.14 -32.59 -13.22
C LYS A 33 -5.34 -32.29 -14.71
N PHE A 34 -6.35 -31.49 -15.04
CA PHE A 34 -6.76 -31.19 -16.41
C PHE A 34 -6.45 -29.74 -16.78
N TYR A 35 -6.37 -29.48 -18.08
CA TYR A 35 -6.31 -28.13 -18.61
C TYR A 35 -7.60 -27.36 -18.28
N PRO A 36 -7.52 -26.06 -17.97
CA PRO A 36 -8.71 -25.26 -17.79
C PRO A 36 -9.47 -25.20 -19.11
N PHE A 37 -10.76 -25.52 -19.07
CA PHE A 37 -11.67 -25.37 -20.20
C PHE A 37 -12.92 -24.60 -19.73
N SER A 38 -13.60 -23.94 -20.68
CA SER A 38 -14.86 -23.28 -20.37
C SER A 38 -15.95 -24.33 -20.22
N ILE A 39 -16.65 -24.31 -19.09
CA ILE A 39 -17.82 -25.18 -18.84
C ILE A 39 -19.06 -24.62 -19.58
N GLU A 40 -19.04 -23.33 -19.93
CA GLU A 40 -20.12 -22.66 -20.63
C GLU A 40 -20.31 -23.24 -22.04
N PRO A 41 -21.51 -23.78 -22.37
CA PRO A 41 -21.81 -24.19 -23.73
C PRO A 41 -21.99 -22.96 -24.62
N LEU A 42 -21.24 -22.92 -25.74
CA LEU A 42 -21.25 -21.86 -26.76
C LEU A 42 -20.98 -20.46 -26.16
N PRO A 43 -19.78 -20.23 -25.59
CA PRO A 43 -19.47 -18.98 -24.90
C PRO A 43 -19.53 -17.79 -25.86
N THR A 44 -19.02 -17.96 -27.08
CA THR A 44 -18.91 -16.88 -28.06
C THR A 44 -20.23 -16.63 -28.78
N GLU A 45 -20.67 -15.38 -28.88
CA GLU A 45 -21.89 -15.02 -29.65
C GLU A 45 -21.82 -15.44 -31.12
N ARG A 46 -20.62 -15.40 -31.71
CA ARG A 46 -20.37 -15.83 -33.09
C ARG A 46 -20.74 -17.30 -33.30
N GLU A 47 -20.38 -18.18 -32.37
CA GLU A 47 -20.74 -19.61 -32.45
C GLU A 47 -22.26 -19.80 -32.42
N ARG A 48 -22.97 -18.94 -31.69
CA ARG A 48 -24.44 -18.97 -31.57
C ARG A 48 -25.18 -18.45 -32.80
N LEU A 49 -24.60 -17.45 -33.47
CA LEU A 49 -25.24 -16.75 -34.58
C LEU A 49 -24.87 -17.33 -35.96
N ILE A 50 -23.63 -17.79 -36.13
CA ILE A 50 -23.13 -18.31 -37.42
C ILE A 50 -23.63 -19.73 -37.66
N LYS A 51 -23.61 -20.58 -36.62
CA LYS A 51 -24.16 -21.94 -36.68
C LYS A 51 -25.59 -21.87 -36.16
N LYS A 52 -26.58 -22.32 -36.96
CA LYS A 52 -27.94 -22.55 -36.42
C LYS A 52 -27.81 -23.58 -35.30
N MET A 53 -28.07 -23.17 -34.05
CA MET A 53 -27.95 -24.05 -32.89
C MET A 53 -28.81 -25.29 -33.07
N THR A 54 -28.26 -26.46 -32.77
CA THR A 54 -29.05 -27.69 -32.67
C THR A 54 -29.98 -27.62 -31.45
N ASP A 55 -31.03 -28.43 -31.43
CA ASP A 55 -31.96 -28.44 -30.29
C ASP A 55 -31.27 -28.89 -28.99
N GLU A 56 -30.29 -29.78 -29.09
CA GLU A 56 -29.42 -30.22 -27.98
C GLU A 56 -28.57 -29.07 -27.42
N GLU A 57 -27.90 -28.31 -28.29
CA GLU A 57 -27.10 -27.14 -27.90
C GLU A 57 -27.97 -26.07 -27.20
N ARG A 58 -29.22 -25.88 -27.65
CA ARG A 58 -30.17 -24.97 -27.00
C ARG A 58 -30.60 -25.46 -25.63
N ALA A 59 -30.85 -26.76 -25.47
CA ALA A 59 -31.19 -27.35 -24.18
C ALA A 59 -30.06 -27.18 -23.16
N LEU A 60 -28.81 -27.46 -23.56
CA LEU A 60 -27.63 -27.25 -22.73
C LEU A 60 -27.45 -25.79 -22.33
N ARG A 61 -27.65 -24.86 -23.26
CA ARG A 61 -27.57 -23.42 -22.97
C ARG A 61 -28.66 -22.98 -22.00
N LYS A 62 -29.89 -23.48 -22.18
CA LYS A 62 -31.01 -23.19 -21.27
C LYS A 62 -30.69 -23.68 -19.86
N GLN A 63 -30.19 -24.91 -19.72
CA GLN A 63 -29.76 -25.45 -18.43
C GLN A 63 -28.68 -24.58 -17.79
N TRP A 64 -27.63 -24.21 -18.53
CA TRP A 64 -26.56 -23.35 -18.02
C TRP A 64 -27.09 -22.01 -17.50
N LEU A 65 -28.03 -21.38 -18.22
CA LEU A 65 -28.65 -20.11 -17.81
C LEU A 65 -29.52 -20.26 -16.55
N GLU A 66 -30.21 -21.38 -16.40
CA GLU A 66 -30.95 -21.70 -15.19
C GLU A 66 -30.02 -21.93 -13.99
N ASP A 67 -28.89 -22.61 -14.20
CA ASP A 67 -27.87 -22.87 -13.17
C ASP A 67 -27.20 -21.58 -12.65
N GLN A 68 -27.22 -20.48 -13.42
CA GLN A 68 -26.74 -19.18 -12.96
C GLN A 68 -27.70 -18.47 -11.99
N LYS A 69 -28.95 -18.95 -11.86
CA LYS A 69 -29.89 -18.35 -10.91
C LYS A 69 -29.53 -18.79 -9.50
N LEU A 70 -29.16 -17.82 -8.67
CA LEU A 70 -28.85 -18.08 -7.27
C LEU A 70 -30.10 -18.57 -6.52
N SER A 71 -29.88 -19.43 -5.52
CA SER A 71 -30.94 -19.87 -4.64
C SER A 71 -31.49 -18.69 -3.80
N PRO A 72 -32.79 -18.67 -3.42
CA PRO A 72 -33.34 -17.61 -2.57
C PRO A 72 -32.65 -17.48 -1.21
N ARG A 73 -31.96 -18.54 -0.77
CA ARG A 73 -31.18 -18.59 0.47
C ARG A 73 -29.86 -17.82 0.35
N GLU A 74 -29.32 -17.70 -0.84
CA GLU A 74 -28.10 -16.95 -1.10
C GLU A 74 -28.40 -15.45 -1.27
N PRO A 75 -27.53 -14.57 -0.78
CA PRO A 75 -26.19 -14.81 -0.25
C PRO A 75 -26.15 -15.21 1.24
N VAL A 76 -25.45 -16.31 1.57
CA VAL A 76 -25.22 -16.72 2.97
C VAL A 76 -23.92 -16.09 3.47
N HIS A 77 -24.02 -15.21 4.48
CA HIS A 77 -22.84 -14.66 5.13
C HIS A 77 -22.27 -15.65 6.13
N VAL A 78 -21.22 -16.40 5.73
CA VAL A 78 -20.48 -17.28 6.63
C VAL A 78 -19.32 -16.48 7.28
N PRO A 79 -19.35 -16.24 8.60
CA PRO A 79 -18.33 -15.44 9.29
C PRO A 79 -16.94 -16.08 9.24
N GLU A 80 -16.88 -17.41 9.08
CA GLU A 80 -15.63 -18.18 9.07
C GLU A 80 -14.83 -17.98 7.78
N PHE A 81 -15.50 -17.92 6.62
CA PHE A 81 -14.87 -17.63 5.34
C PHE A 81 -14.41 -16.18 5.22
N THR A 82 -15.02 -15.27 5.98
CA THR A 82 -14.67 -13.85 6.02
C THR A 82 -13.94 -13.47 7.30
N ARG A 83 -13.05 -14.35 7.77
CA ARG A 83 -12.26 -14.12 8.99
C ARG A 83 -11.36 -12.90 8.84
N LYS A 84 -11.80 -11.76 9.37
CA LYS A 84 -10.97 -10.55 9.49
C LYS A 84 -10.11 -10.64 10.76
N ASN A 85 -8.91 -10.05 10.73
CA ASN A 85 -8.07 -9.86 11.92
C ASN A 85 -8.83 -9.06 12.99
N ILE A 86 -8.52 -9.29 14.28
CA ILE A 86 -9.20 -8.64 15.42
C ILE A 86 -9.17 -7.10 15.28
N PHE A 87 -8.01 -6.53 14.97
CA PHE A 87 -7.85 -5.09 14.72
C PHE A 87 -8.73 -4.60 13.57
N ARG A 88 -8.80 -5.36 12.48
CA ARG A 88 -9.64 -5.02 11.33
C ARG A 88 -11.14 -5.11 11.69
N ARG A 89 -11.53 -6.00 12.61
CA ARG A 89 -12.91 -6.07 13.14
C ARG A 89 -13.22 -4.86 14.01
N ALA A 90 -12.37 -4.53 14.97
CA ALA A 90 -12.56 -3.38 15.85
C ALA A 90 -12.63 -2.07 15.05
N HIS A 91 -11.67 -1.86 14.16
CA HIS A 91 -11.66 -0.74 13.21
C HIS A 91 -12.94 -0.70 12.37
N SER A 92 -13.32 -1.82 11.73
CA SER A 92 -14.54 -1.86 10.91
C SER A 92 -15.79 -1.53 11.74
N LYS A 93 -15.90 -2.08 12.95
CA LYS A 93 -17.04 -1.83 13.85
C LYS A 93 -17.16 -0.35 14.23
N PHE A 94 -16.04 0.30 14.56
CA PHE A 94 -16.04 1.72 14.91
C PHE A 94 -16.59 2.59 13.77
N PHE A 95 -16.04 2.42 12.56
CA PHE A 95 -16.51 3.19 11.40
C PHE A 95 -17.89 2.78 10.90
N ASP A 96 -18.31 1.53 11.14
CA ASP A 96 -19.67 1.06 10.85
C ASP A 96 -20.70 1.71 11.78
N GLY A 97 -20.34 1.92 13.06
CA GLY A 97 -21.17 2.65 14.01
C GLY A 97 -21.37 4.10 13.57
N ILE A 98 -20.29 4.81 13.24
CA ILE A 98 -20.37 6.19 12.73
C ILE A 98 -21.21 6.26 11.46
N ALA A 99 -20.92 5.41 10.47
CA ALA A 99 -21.68 5.37 9.22
C ALA A 99 -23.16 5.01 9.45
N GLY A 100 -23.46 4.17 10.45
CA GLY A 100 -24.82 3.81 10.84
C GLY A 100 -25.65 4.99 11.34
N VAL A 101 -25.04 5.90 12.11
CA VAL A 101 -25.70 7.14 12.58
C VAL A 101 -26.05 8.07 11.41
N PHE A 102 -25.20 8.11 10.39
CA PHE A 102 -25.40 8.94 9.19
C PHE A 102 -26.28 8.29 8.13
N ARG A 103 -26.54 6.98 8.24
CA ARG A 103 -27.35 6.21 7.29
C ARG A 103 -28.77 6.75 7.03
N PRO A 104 -29.56 7.19 8.04
CA PRO A 104 -30.90 7.72 7.77
C PRO A 104 -30.86 9.06 7.01
N ILE A 105 -29.78 9.83 7.10
CA ILE A 105 -29.67 11.16 6.49
C ILE A 105 -29.16 11.05 5.06
N LEU A 106 -28.10 10.25 4.85
CA LEU A 106 -27.38 10.16 3.58
C LEU A 106 -27.89 9.02 2.68
N GLY A 107 -28.65 8.07 3.22
CA GLY A 107 -29.11 6.89 2.47
C GLY A 107 -27.99 5.89 2.15
N PRO A 108 -28.35 4.71 1.59
CA PRO A 108 -27.45 3.55 1.52
C PRO A 108 -26.27 3.75 0.57
N LYS A 109 -26.45 4.50 -0.53
CA LYS A 109 -25.39 4.74 -1.52
C LYS A 109 -24.27 5.61 -0.94
N TYR A 110 -24.61 6.75 -0.34
CA TYR A 110 -23.63 7.70 0.20
C TYR A 110 -22.96 7.22 1.49
N THR A 111 -23.67 6.44 2.31
CA THR A 111 -23.10 5.82 3.52
C THR A 111 -21.94 4.87 3.19
N GLY A 112 -21.99 4.19 2.05
CA GLY A 112 -20.90 3.34 1.58
C GLY A 112 -19.61 4.10 1.25
N TYR A 113 -19.74 5.30 0.68
CA TYR A 113 -18.61 6.18 0.42
C TYR A 113 -18.05 6.76 1.73
N LEU A 114 -18.91 7.19 2.65
CA LEU A 114 -18.50 7.71 3.96
C LEU A 114 -17.68 6.67 4.75
N ARG A 115 -18.18 5.43 4.85
CA ARG A 115 -17.50 4.32 5.55
C ARG A 115 -16.08 4.08 5.03
N LYS A 116 -15.86 4.20 3.71
CA LYS A 116 -14.55 3.98 3.08
C LYS A 116 -13.66 5.22 3.14
N GLY A 117 -14.24 6.40 2.91
CA GLY A 117 -13.52 7.66 2.83
C GLY A 117 -13.06 8.18 4.19
N LEU A 118 -13.91 8.09 5.22
CA LEU A 118 -13.62 8.65 6.54
C LEU A 118 -12.27 8.18 7.13
N PRO A 119 -11.94 6.87 7.20
CA PRO A 119 -10.62 6.44 7.71
C PRO A 119 -9.46 6.93 6.83
N ILE A 120 -9.65 6.97 5.51
CA ILE A 120 -8.61 7.40 4.57
C ILE A 120 -8.23 8.87 4.79
N PHE A 121 -9.18 9.73 5.18
CA PHE A 121 -8.88 11.14 5.46
C PHE A 121 -8.51 11.39 6.93
N LEU A 122 -9.16 10.68 7.86
CA LEU A 122 -8.98 10.91 9.29
C LEU A 122 -7.58 10.54 9.77
N TYR A 123 -7.06 9.37 9.37
CA TYR A 123 -5.73 8.94 9.79
C TYR A 123 -4.61 9.88 9.34
N PRO A 124 -4.45 10.22 8.04
CA PRO A 124 -3.38 11.11 7.62
C PRO A 124 -3.51 12.48 8.27
N TYR A 125 -4.74 13.00 8.42
CA TYR A 125 -4.97 14.28 9.07
C TYR A 125 -4.48 14.27 10.53
N ILE A 126 -4.89 13.30 11.34
CA ILE A 126 -4.45 13.18 12.74
C ILE A 126 -2.92 13.01 12.80
N THR A 127 -2.34 12.15 11.95
CA THR A 127 -0.88 11.95 11.95
C THR A 127 -0.14 13.23 11.58
N LEU A 128 -0.63 13.99 10.60
CA LEU A 128 -0.02 15.25 10.18
C LEU A 128 -0.09 16.29 11.31
N CYS A 129 -1.26 16.42 11.95
CA CYS A 129 -1.42 17.30 13.11
C CYS A 129 -0.50 16.91 14.26
N MET A 130 -0.39 15.61 14.58
CA MET A 130 0.51 15.13 15.63
C MET A 130 1.99 15.40 15.28
N LEU A 131 2.41 15.12 14.05
CA LEU A 131 3.77 15.38 13.59
C LEU A 131 4.08 16.88 13.64
N TRP A 132 3.17 17.72 13.14
CA TRP A 132 3.34 19.17 13.16
C TRP A 132 3.40 19.72 14.58
N TYR A 133 2.54 19.24 15.48
CA TYR A 133 2.56 19.63 16.89
C TYR A 133 3.89 19.27 17.55
N ASN A 134 4.38 18.05 17.31
CA ASN A 134 5.68 17.61 17.84
C ASN A 134 6.84 18.44 17.27
N VAL A 135 6.83 18.72 15.96
CA VAL A 135 7.82 19.58 15.30
C VAL A 135 7.79 20.99 15.90
N LYS A 136 6.61 21.56 16.12
CA LYS A 136 6.47 22.95 16.58
C LYS A 136 6.85 23.15 18.04
N TYR A 137 6.44 22.25 18.93
CA TYR A 137 6.56 22.46 20.38
C TYR A 137 7.63 21.61 21.06
N ASN A 138 8.11 20.55 20.40
CA ASN A 138 9.17 19.69 20.91
C ASN A 138 10.41 19.73 19.99
N PRO A 139 10.97 20.91 19.66
CA PRO A 139 12.24 20.96 18.96
C PRO A 139 13.34 20.39 19.85
N ARG A 140 14.28 19.69 19.24
CA ARG A 140 15.43 19.14 19.96
C ARG A 140 16.43 20.27 20.27
N THR A 141 16.56 20.60 21.55
CA THR A 141 17.55 21.56 22.08
C THR A 141 18.54 20.84 23.00
N TRP A 142 19.69 21.46 23.24
CA TRP A 142 20.74 20.91 24.11
C TRP A 142 20.24 20.58 25.52
N GLU A 143 19.29 21.36 26.08
CA GLU A 143 18.68 21.13 27.40
C GLU A 143 17.81 19.87 27.42
N THR A 144 17.16 19.59 26.30
CA THR A 144 16.23 18.46 26.16
C THR A 144 16.96 17.16 25.78
N GLY A 145 18.20 17.27 25.29
CA GLY A 145 19.07 16.16 24.91
C GLY A 145 18.52 15.37 23.73
N PHE A 146 18.37 14.05 23.87
CA PHE A 146 17.79 13.19 22.83
C PHE A 146 16.26 13.24 22.72
N LYS A 147 15.59 14.01 23.58
CA LYS A 147 14.14 14.17 23.53
C LYS A 147 13.79 15.28 22.54
N GLY A 148 12.86 15.02 21.63
CA GLY A 148 12.39 15.97 20.62
C GLY A 148 12.84 15.64 19.21
N ILE A 149 12.26 16.36 18.24
CA ILE A 149 12.57 16.19 16.82
C ILE A 149 13.64 17.22 16.45
N ARG A 150 14.75 16.75 15.88
CA ARG A 150 15.75 17.64 15.29
C ARG A 150 15.23 18.16 13.96
N ILE A 151 14.99 19.46 13.87
CA ILE A 151 14.48 20.10 12.66
C ILE A 151 15.59 20.97 12.12
N GLU A 152 16.22 20.48 11.05
CA GLU A 152 17.29 21.20 10.39
C GLU A 152 17.04 21.19 8.89
N LYS A 153 17.56 22.23 8.23
CA LYS A 153 17.56 22.26 6.76
C LYS A 153 18.59 21.24 6.29
N LEU A 154 18.16 20.33 5.41
CA LEU A 154 19.04 19.30 4.84
C LEU A 154 20.25 19.91 4.10
N HIS A 155 20.07 21.12 3.55
CA HIS A 155 21.12 21.87 2.89
C HIS A 155 21.34 23.21 3.59
N ARG A 156 22.60 23.61 3.63
CA ARG A 156 23.01 24.96 4.00
C ARG A 156 22.48 25.93 2.94
N PRO A 157 21.78 27.03 3.29
CA PRO A 157 21.31 27.99 2.30
C PRO A 157 22.52 28.62 1.60
N VAL A 158 22.44 28.86 0.29
CA VAL A 158 23.53 29.51 -0.45
C VAL A 158 23.41 31.01 -0.28
N THR A 159 24.47 31.67 0.19
CA THR A 159 24.57 33.13 0.24
C THR A 159 25.41 33.65 -0.90
N TRP A 160 24.93 34.68 -1.58
CA TRP A 160 25.61 35.29 -2.72
C TRP A 160 26.20 36.64 -2.32
N PRO A 161 27.31 37.09 -2.94
CA PRO A 161 27.80 38.45 -2.78
C PRO A 161 26.71 39.47 -3.13
N GLY A 162 26.45 40.41 -2.22
CA GLY A 162 25.40 41.44 -2.38
C GLY A 162 24.08 41.15 -1.67
N THR A 163 23.91 39.96 -1.08
CA THR A 163 22.86 39.75 -0.07
C THR A 163 23.29 40.37 1.27
N PRO A 164 22.35 40.91 2.08
CA PRO A 164 22.69 41.57 3.35
C PRO A 164 23.42 40.65 4.34
N ASP A 165 23.26 39.34 4.17
CA ASP A 165 23.80 38.32 5.06
C ASP A 165 25.18 37.79 4.63
N PHE A 166 25.80 38.34 3.57
CA PHE A 166 27.13 37.93 3.09
C PHE A 166 28.24 38.83 3.69
N PRO A 167 29.38 38.29 4.18
CA PRO A 167 29.83 36.88 4.13
C PRO A 167 29.44 36.02 5.35
N HIS A 168 28.96 36.66 6.43
CA HIS A 168 28.69 36.05 7.73
C HIS A 168 27.19 36.04 8.01
N SER A 169 26.47 35.01 7.53
CA SER A 169 25.05 34.88 7.87
C SER A 169 24.88 34.07 9.16
N PRO A 170 24.01 34.48 10.09
CA PRO A 170 23.75 33.72 11.30
C PRO A 170 23.19 32.32 10.99
N LEU A 171 22.50 32.16 9.86
CA LEU A 171 22.02 30.85 9.37
C LEU A 171 23.16 29.93 8.91
N LEU A 172 24.25 30.50 8.38
CA LEU A 172 25.45 29.78 7.94
C LEU A 172 26.39 29.48 9.09
N GLU A 173 26.45 30.35 10.09
CA GLU A 173 27.33 30.25 11.25
C GLU A 173 26.75 29.39 12.38
N ARG A 174 25.44 29.11 12.33
CA ARG A 174 24.80 28.17 13.24
C ARG A 174 25.49 26.81 13.15
N LYS A 175 26.21 26.47 14.21
CA LYS A 175 26.95 25.20 14.31
C LYS A 175 25.95 24.06 14.50
N PHE A 176 25.93 23.12 13.57
CA PHE A 176 25.05 21.94 13.58
C PHE A 176 25.10 21.17 14.91
N HIS A 177 26.29 21.06 15.52
CA HIS A 177 26.48 20.32 16.77
C HIS A 177 26.10 21.11 18.03
N ASP A 178 25.77 22.39 17.90
CA ASP A 178 25.59 23.28 19.04
C ASP A 178 24.18 23.16 19.65
N GLU A 179 23.17 22.66 18.92
CA GLU A 179 21.81 22.41 19.45
C GLU A 179 21.24 23.58 20.29
N GLU A 180 21.50 24.83 19.87
CA GLU A 180 21.10 26.07 20.57
C GLU A 180 21.80 26.28 21.93
N PHE A 181 22.91 25.59 22.18
CA PHE A 181 23.74 25.77 23.36
C PHE A 181 24.31 27.19 23.44
N SER A 182 24.72 27.79 22.32
CA SER A 182 25.15 29.20 22.32
C SER A 182 24.05 30.18 22.76
N ASP A 183 22.78 29.88 22.50
CA ASP A 183 21.62 30.72 22.83
C ASP A 183 21.10 30.54 24.28
N ARG A 184 21.81 29.75 25.11
CA ARG A 184 21.39 29.42 26.47
C ARG A 184 21.38 30.64 27.40
N LYS A 185 20.32 30.81 28.20
CA LYS A 185 20.24 31.92 29.16
C LYS A 185 20.95 31.64 30.50
N ILE A 186 21.19 30.36 30.82
CA ILE A 186 21.53 29.91 32.18
C ILE A 186 23.05 30.02 32.49
N PHE A 187 23.89 30.33 31.51
CA PHE A 187 25.36 30.36 31.68
C PHE A 187 26.04 31.54 30.95
N LEU A 188 25.34 32.65 30.76
CA LEU A 188 25.84 33.80 29.98
C LEU A 188 26.18 35.03 30.84
N GLY A 189 26.06 34.94 32.17
CA GLY A 189 26.39 36.03 33.10
C GLY A 189 27.80 35.95 33.68
N ASP A 190 28.27 37.07 34.26
CA ASP A 190 29.58 37.31 34.92
C ASP A 190 29.97 36.31 36.04
N LYS A 191 29.12 35.32 36.33
CA LYS A 191 29.32 34.29 37.36
C LYS A 191 29.93 32.99 36.81
N LEU A 192 30.29 32.94 35.53
CA LEU A 192 31.18 31.89 35.06
C LEU A 192 32.56 32.15 35.66
N VAL A 193 32.88 31.44 36.74
CA VAL A 193 34.26 31.27 37.21
C VAL A 193 35.01 30.56 36.08
N THR A 194 35.50 31.32 35.11
CA THR A 194 36.52 30.84 34.20
C THR A 194 37.70 30.51 35.09
N SER A 195 38.04 29.23 35.20
CA SER A 195 39.29 28.78 35.78
C SER A 195 40.42 29.34 34.91
N SER A 196 40.85 30.56 35.22
CA SER A 196 42.13 31.11 34.82
C SER A 196 43.20 30.45 35.69
N HIS A 197 43.80 29.38 35.17
CA HIS A 197 45.15 28.93 35.51
C HIS A 197 45.78 28.33 34.26
#